data_AF-A0A2K3NAS6-F1
#
_entry.id   AF-A0A2K3NAS6-F1
#
_cell.length_a   1.000
_cell.length_b   1.000
_cell.length_c   1.000
_cell.angle_alpha   90.00
_cell.angle_beta   90.00
_cell.angle_gamma   90.00
#
_symmetry.space_group_name_H-M   'P 1'
#
loop_
_entity.id
_entity.type
_entity.pdbx_description
1 polymer ?
#
loop_
_entity_poly.entity_id
_entity_poly.type
_entity_poly.pdbx_seq_one_letter_code
_entity_poly.pdbx_strand_id
1 'polypeptide(L)'
;MYTPNSPYESNLNSLLTSLVNSATYSSYNNFTVLGSTQQDIIYGLYQCRGDLAMPDCASCVARAVTRAGDMCRDTCGGTVQLDGCLVKYDNATFLGVEDKNVLLKKCGPSVGYNPEAMGSRDAVLGGLVGLGGPFRVGGSGMVHGVAQCTGDLSFGECQDCIAEAIGRLKSDCGTADYGDLFLGKCYARYSTGGAHDTSQAHGKSDKEGEKKFALIIGLLAGVAILVILLAFLSKICRRQGKLLC
;
A
#
# COMPACT_ATOMS: atom_id res chain seq x y z
N MET A 1 -10.54 9.63 -21.21
CA MET A 1 -9.59 10.69 -20.81
C MET A 1 -10.38 11.94 -20.53
N TYR A 2 -9.97 12.74 -19.56
CA TYR A 2 -10.63 14.02 -19.23
C TYR A 2 -9.71 15.19 -19.60
N THR A 3 -10.27 16.39 -19.72
CA THR A 3 -9.51 17.61 -20.01
C THR A 3 -9.06 18.30 -18.72
N PRO A 4 -7.82 18.81 -18.63
CA PRO A 4 -7.39 19.61 -17.48
C PRO A 4 -8.31 20.82 -17.23
N ASN A 5 -8.48 21.18 -15.97
CA ASN A 5 -9.40 22.18 -15.42
C ASN A 5 -10.89 21.91 -15.70
N SER A 6 -11.27 20.65 -15.92
CA SER A 6 -12.67 20.25 -16.11
C SER A 6 -13.42 20.08 -14.78
N PRO A 7 -14.77 20.10 -14.80
CA PRO A 7 -15.57 19.67 -13.65
C PRO A 7 -15.21 18.27 -13.16
N TYR A 8 -14.92 17.35 -14.09
CA TYR A 8 -14.42 16.01 -13.77
C TYR A 8 -13.14 16.04 -12.93
N GLU A 9 -12.14 16.85 -13.29
CA GLU A 9 -10.89 16.93 -12.51
C GLU A 9 -11.15 17.44 -11.10
N SER A 10 -12.01 18.46 -10.94
CA SER A 10 -12.40 18.96 -9.63
C SER A 10 -13.09 17.86 -8.80
N ASN A 11 -14.02 17.12 -9.41
CA ASN A 11 -14.73 16.02 -8.76
C ASN A 11 -13.77 14.89 -8.37
N LEU A 12 -12.76 14.61 -9.21
CA LEU A 12 -11.74 13.59 -8.94
C LEU A 12 -10.89 14.00 -7.73
N ASN A 13 -10.46 15.25 -7.67
CA ASN A 13 -9.70 15.78 -6.54
C ASN A 13 -10.51 15.72 -5.22
N SER A 14 -11.80 16.05 -5.27
CA SER A 14 -12.70 15.89 -4.13
C SER A 14 -12.83 14.43 -3.70
N LEU A 15 -13.05 13.51 -4.65
CA LEU A 15 -13.14 12.08 -4.38
C LEU A 15 -11.86 11.55 -3.71
N LEU A 16 -10.70 11.82 -4.30
CA LEU A 16 -9.40 11.34 -3.79
C LEU A 16 -9.14 11.86 -2.37
N THR A 17 -9.51 13.12 -2.09
CA THR A 17 -9.43 13.71 -0.74
C THR A 17 -10.34 12.97 0.24
N SER A 18 -11.58 12.65 -0.15
CA SER A 18 -12.52 11.89 0.68
C SER A 18 -12.01 10.48 1.00
N LEU A 19 -11.39 9.80 0.04
CA LEU A 19 -10.79 8.47 0.24
C LEU A 19 -9.68 8.53 1.32
N VAL A 20 -8.74 9.47 1.19
CA VAL A 20 -7.63 9.63 2.16
C VAL A 20 -8.16 9.98 3.55
N ASN A 21 -9.10 10.91 3.66
CA ASN A 21 -9.65 11.31 4.96
C ASN A 21 -10.38 10.15 5.63
N SER A 22 -11.19 9.40 4.87
CA SER A 22 -11.94 8.27 5.40
C SER A 22 -11.07 7.10 5.86
N ALA A 23 -9.91 6.88 5.21
CA ALA A 23 -8.98 5.81 5.54
C ALA A 23 -8.35 5.96 6.94
N THR A 24 -8.54 7.11 7.60
CA THR A 24 -8.16 7.31 9.01
C THR A 24 -9.08 6.54 9.98
N TYR A 25 -10.31 6.21 9.55
CA TYR A 25 -11.35 5.68 10.44
C TYR A 25 -11.94 4.34 9.98
N SER A 26 -11.78 3.96 8.72
CA SER A 26 -12.26 2.68 8.19
C SER A 26 -11.24 2.04 7.27
N SER A 27 -11.19 0.71 7.24
CA SER A 27 -10.35 -0.06 6.31
C SER A 27 -10.96 -0.18 4.90
N TYR A 28 -12.21 0.24 4.75
CA TYR A 28 -12.92 0.28 3.48
C TYR A 28 -13.96 1.40 3.48
N ASN A 29 -14.05 2.12 2.37
CA ASN A 29 -15.20 2.97 2.08
C ASN A 29 -15.34 3.17 0.57
N ASN A 30 -16.51 3.61 0.15
CA ASN A 30 -16.76 4.06 -1.21
C ASN A 30 -17.44 5.42 -1.21
N PHE A 31 -17.26 6.15 -2.29
CA PHE A 31 -17.84 7.46 -2.50
C PHE A 31 -18.31 7.58 -3.95
N THR A 32 -19.37 8.34 -4.13
CA THR A 32 -19.82 8.80 -5.45
C THR A 32 -19.86 10.31 -5.42
N VAL A 33 -19.13 10.95 -6.32
CA VAL A 33 -19.23 12.39 -6.54
C VAL A 33 -20.14 12.61 -7.73
N LEU A 34 -21.26 13.29 -7.50
CA LEU A 34 -22.22 13.60 -8.55
C LEU A 34 -21.69 14.73 -9.43
N GLY A 35 -21.86 14.57 -10.73
CA GLY A 35 -21.49 15.56 -11.74
C GLY A 35 -22.71 16.24 -12.35
N SER A 36 -22.50 17.37 -13.03
CA SER A 36 -23.56 18.04 -13.80
C SER A 36 -23.97 17.23 -15.03
N THR A 37 -23.06 16.41 -15.56
CA THR A 37 -23.30 15.45 -16.63
C THR A 37 -22.90 14.04 -16.19
N GLN A 38 -23.35 13.02 -16.93
CA GLN A 38 -22.96 11.63 -16.66
C GLN A 38 -21.43 11.45 -16.71
N GLN A 39 -20.75 12.20 -17.59
CA GLN A 39 -19.30 12.14 -17.77
C GLN A 39 -18.54 12.73 -16.58
N ASP A 40 -19.20 13.58 -15.78
CA ASP A 40 -18.62 14.23 -14.59
C ASP A 40 -18.86 13.43 -13.30
N ILE A 41 -19.64 12.34 -13.35
CA ILE A 41 -19.86 11.44 -12.22
C ILE A 41 -18.62 10.58 -12.01
N ILE A 42 -18.21 10.42 -10.75
CA ILE A 42 -17.06 9.60 -10.39
C ILE A 42 -17.41 8.69 -9.23
N TYR A 43 -17.15 7.42 -9.42
CA TYR A 43 -17.24 6.38 -8.40
C TYR A 43 -15.83 6.08 -7.90
N GLY A 44 -15.67 5.89 -6.59
CA GLY A 44 -14.39 5.52 -6.02
C GLY A 44 -14.54 4.65 -4.79
N LEU A 45 -13.55 3.79 -4.56
CA LEU A 45 -13.39 3.07 -3.31
C LEU A 45 -11.91 2.98 -2.94
N TYR A 46 -11.67 2.73 -1.65
CA TYR A 46 -10.42 2.17 -1.19
C TYR A 46 -10.68 0.92 -0.37
N GLN A 47 -9.70 0.01 -0.36
CA GLN A 47 -9.71 -1.18 0.46
C GLN A 47 -8.31 -1.39 1.02
N CYS A 48 -8.12 -1.14 2.31
CA CYS A 48 -6.91 -1.52 3.03
C CYS A 48 -6.91 -3.02 3.32
N ARG A 49 -5.71 -3.58 3.48
CA ARG A 49 -5.52 -4.94 3.97
C ARG A 49 -6.07 -5.04 5.39
N GLY A 50 -6.80 -6.11 5.68
CA GLY A 50 -7.65 -6.19 6.88
C GLY A 50 -6.90 -6.30 8.21
N ASP A 51 -5.58 -6.53 8.18
CA ASP A 51 -4.67 -6.61 9.32
C ASP A 51 -3.94 -5.28 9.61
N LEU A 52 -4.11 -4.24 8.78
CA LEU A 52 -3.43 -2.96 8.99
C LEU A 52 -4.07 -2.14 10.10
N ALA A 53 -3.22 -1.51 10.92
CA ALA A 53 -3.67 -0.45 11.80
C ALA A 53 -4.15 0.77 10.99
N MET A 54 -5.10 1.53 11.54
CA MET A 54 -5.70 2.67 10.83
C MET A 54 -4.70 3.72 10.32
N PRO A 55 -3.63 4.08 11.07
CA PRO A 55 -2.60 4.98 10.56
C PRO A 55 -1.86 4.43 9.33
N ASP A 56 -1.58 3.13 9.30
CA ASP A 56 -0.91 2.47 8.18
C ASP A 56 -1.83 2.35 6.96
N CYS A 57 -3.13 2.12 7.20
CA CYS A 57 -4.17 2.16 6.17
C CYS A 57 -4.23 3.55 5.52
N ALA A 58 -4.35 4.62 6.31
CA ALA A 58 -4.37 5.99 5.81
C ALA A 58 -3.10 6.35 5.01
N SER A 59 -1.93 5.97 5.54
CA SER A 59 -0.64 6.15 4.85
C SER A 59 -0.59 5.40 3.51
N CYS A 60 -1.08 4.16 3.47
CA CYS A 60 -1.14 3.39 2.23
C CYS A 60 -2.06 4.05 1.20
N VAL A 61 -3.27 4.44 1.60
CA VAL A 61 -4.25 5.08 0.70
C VAL A 61 -3.71 6.40 0.17
N ALA A 62 -3.09 7.23 1.01
CA ALA A 62 -2.43 8.46 0.57
C ALA A 62 -1.34 8.19 -0.49
N ARG A 63 -0.49 7.17 -0.27
CA ARG A 63 0.54 6.76 -1.23
C ARG A 63 -0.07 6.25 -2.55
N ALA A 64 -1.15 5.48 -2.48
CA ALA A 64 -1.85 4.97 -3.65
C ALA A 64 -2.47 6.11 -4.47
N VAL A 65 -3.07 7.11 -3.81
CA VAL A 65 -3.61 8.32 -4.44
C VAL A 65 -2.51 9.13 -5.13
N THR A 66 -1.39 9.39 -4.45
CA THR A 66 -0.24 10.07 -5.06
C THR A 66 0.24 9.32 -6.30
N ARG A 67 0.31 7.98 -6.21
CA ARG A 67 0.77 7.15 -7.33
C ARG A 67 -0.22 7.13 -8.50
N ALA A 68 -1.52 7.21 -8.22
CA ALA A 68 -2.54 7.36 -9.25
C ALA A 68 -2.36 8.67 -10.02
N GLY A 69 -2.07 9.78 -9.34
CA GLY A 69 -1.78 11.07 -9.99
C GLY A 69 -0.54 11.05 -10.89
N ASP A 70 0.44 10.19 -10.60
CA ASP A 70 1.61 10.01 -11.46
C ASP A 70 1.36 9.10 -12.66
N MET A 71 0.63 7.99 -12.45
CA MET A 71 0.48 6.91 -13.44
C MET A 71 -0.76 7.03 -14.31
N CYS A 72 -1.85 7.63 -13.80
CA CYS A 72 -3.17 7.66 -14.41
C CYS A 72 -3.56 9.09 -14.85
N ARG A 73 -2.57 9.89 -15.27
CA ARG A 73 -2.78 11.28 -15.72
C ARG A 73 -3.80 11.37 -16.84
N ASP A 74 -4.72 12.32 -16.71
CA ASP A 74 -5.77 12.63 -17.70
C ASP A 74 -6.69 11.44 -18.05
N THR A 75 -6.74 10.40 -17.21
CA THR A 75 -7.61 9.23 -17.41
C THR A 75 -8.89 9.32 -16.58
N CYS A 76 -10.01 8.82 -17.11
CA CYS A 76 -11.30 8.82 -16.41
C CYS A 76 -11.47 7.67 -15.40
N GLY A 77 -10.42 6.88 -15.20
CA GLY A 77 -10.43 5.75 -14.30
C GLY A 77 -9.02 5.25 -14.04
N GLY A 78 -8.78 4.81 -12.82
CA GLY A 78 -7.48 4.36 -12.35
C GLY A 78 -7.63 3.33 -11.25
N THR A 79 -6.74 2.34 -11.27
CA THR A 79 -6.65 1.32 -10.22
C THR A 79 -5.20 1.23 -9.77
N VAL A 80 -4.96 1.44 -8.48
CA VAL A 80 -3.63 1.32 -7.86
C VAL A 80 -3.72 0.31 -6.73
N GLN A 81 -3.04 -0.82 -6.92
CA GLN A 81 -2.88 -1.87 -5.92
C GLN A 81 -1.48 -1.80 -5.33
N LEU A 82 -1.39 -1.49 -4.04
CA LEU A 82 -0.18 -1.62 -3.22
C LEU A 82 -0.32 -2.84 -2.30
N ASP A 83 0.77 -3.23 -1.62
CA ASP A 83 0.76 -4.38 -0.70
C ASP A 83 -0.22 -4.21 0.47
N GLY A 84 -0.47 -2.97 0.88
CA GLY A 84 -1.34 -2.64 2.00
C GLY A 84 -2.74 -2.16 1.62
N CYS A 85 -3.00 -1.80 0.36
CA CYS A 85 -4.27 -1.19 -0.01
C CYS A 85 -4.51 -1.16 -1.53
N LEU A 86 -5.77 -1.04 -1.89
CA LEU A 86 -6.29 -0.77 -3.22
C LEU A 86 -6.97 0.59 -3.22
N VAL A 87 -6.74 1.39 -4.26
CA VAL A 87 -7.56 2.56 -4.61
C VAL A 87 -8.05 2.37 -6.04
N LYS A 88 -9.35 2.50 -6.26
CA LYS A 88 -9.97 2.45 -7.58
C LYS A 88 -10.96 3.59 -7.74
N TYR A 89 -10.90 4.26 -8.88
CA TYR A 89 -11.91 5.23 -9.32
C TYR A 89 -12.21 5.05 -10.80
N ASP A 90 -13.43 5.40 -11.20
CA ASP A 90 -13.87 5.34 -12.59
C ASP A 90 -15.12 6.22 -12.78
N ASN A 91 -15.40 6.62 -14.01
CA ASN A 91 -16.65 7.29 -14.39
C ASN A 91 -17.73 6.29 -14.86
N ALA A 92 -17.34 5.05 -15.14
CA ALA A 92 -18.27 3.93 -15.28
C ALA A 92 -18.58 3.33 -13.91
N THR A 93 -19.82 2.86 -13.73
CA THR A 93 -20.20 2.18 -12.47
C THR A 93 -19.47 0.85 -12.33
N PHE A 94 -18.90 0.60 -11.14
CA PHE A 94 -18.27 -0.66 -10.78
C PHE A 94 -18.55 -1.08 -9.33
N LEU A 95 -19.24 -0.26 -8.54
CA LEU A 95 -19.53 -0.55 -7.13
C LEU A 95 -20.60 -1.64 -7.03
N GLY A 96 -20.35 -2.68 -6.23
CA GLY A 96 -21.27 -3.81 -6.07
C GLY A 96 -21.42 -4.68 -7.32
N VAL A 97 -20.46 -4.61 -8.25
CA VAL A 97 -20.42 -5.43 -9.45
C VAL A 97 -19.26 -6.40 -9.34
N GLU A 98 -19.53 -7.70 -9.46
CA GLU A 98 -18.50 -8.72 -9.48
C GLU A 98 -17.56 -8.57 -10.70
N ASP A 99 -16.25 -8.73 -10.46
CA ASP A 99 -15.24 -8.74 -11.52
C ASP A 99 -14.13 -9.73 -11.17
N LYS A 100 -14.12 -10.85 -11.90
CA LYS A 100 -13.17 -11.97 -11.77
C LYS A 100 -12.07 -11.95 -12.83
N ASN A 101 -11.94 -10.85 -13.59
CA ASN A 101 -10.86 -10.72 -14.57
C ASN A 101 -9.50 -10.66 -13.87
N VAL A 102 -8.51 -11.37 -14.40
CA VAL A 102 -7.15 -11.38 -13.84
C VAL A 102 -6.47 -10.03 -14.12
N LEU A 103 -6.11 -9.32 -13.06
CA LEU A 103 -5.35 -8.07 -13.13
C LEU A 103 -3.84 -8.33 -13.02
N LEU A 104 -3.45 -9.24 -12.12
CA LEU A 104 -2.06 -9.60 -11.90
C LEU A 104 -1.99 -11.06 -11.46
N LYS A 105 -1.03 -11.79 -12.04
CA LYS A 105 -0.62 -13.11 -11.58
C LYS A 105 0.90 -13.13 -11.47
N LYS A 106 1.41 -13.58 -10.33
CA LYS A 106 2.85 -13.78 -10.10
C LYS A 106 3.06 -15.09 -9.39
N CYS A 107 3.85 -15.97 -9.98
CA CYS A 107 4.31 -17.20 -9.33
C CYS A 107 5.80 -17.06 -9.01
N GLY A 108 6.21 -17.54 -7.84
CA GLY A 108 7.61 -17.64 -7.47
C GLY A 108 8.37 -18.75 -8.19
N PRO A 109 9.66 -18.92 -7.87
CA PRO A 109 10.45 -20.06 -8.35
C PRO A 109 9.79 -21.40 -8.03
N SER A 110 9.93 -22.36 -8.95
CA SER A 110 9.49 -23.73 -8.69
C SER A 110 10.38 -24.40 -7.66
N VAL A 111 9.77 -25.05 -6.67
CA VAL A 111 10.45 -25.89 -5.66
C VAL A 111 10.35 -27.39 -5.99
N GLY A 112 9.93 -27.70 -7.22
CA GLY A 112 9.70 -29.07 -7.69
C GLY A 112 8.31 -29.61 -7.31
N TYR A 113 8.02 -30.80 -7.84
CA TYR A 113 6.77 -31.49 -7.55
C TYR A 113 6.88 -32.21 -6.20
N ASN A 114 6.03 -31.82 -5.24
CA ASN A 114 5.93 -32.43 -3.93
C ASN A 114 4.45 -32.51 -3.53
N PRO A 115 3.81 -33.69 -3.63
CA PRO A 115 2.37 -33.80 -3.43
C PRO A 115 1.94 -33.50 -2.00
N GLU A 116 2.77 -33.77 -0.99
CA GLU A 116 2.48 -33.46 0.41
C GLU A 116 2.49 -31.94 0.65
N ALA A 117 3.49 -31.23 0.14
CA ALA A 117 3.60 -29.78 0.27
C ALA A 117 2.49 -29.06 -0.51
N MET A 118 2.20 -29.53 -1.73
CA MET A 118 1.09 -29.03 -2.55
C MET A 118 -0.26 -29.29 -1.87
N GLY A 119 -0.46 -30.47 -1.28
CA GLY A 119 -1.66 -30.82 -0.52
C GLY A 119 -1.85 -29.92 0.72
N SER A 120 -0.76 -29.64 1.46
CA SER A 120 -0.80 -28.71 2.60
C SER A 120 -1.18 -27.29 2.16
N ARG A 121 -0.59 -26.79 1.07
CA ARG A 121 -0.99 -25.51 0.45
C ARG A 121 -2.46 -25.52 0.07
N ASP A 122 -2.92 -26.58 -0.59
CA ASP A 122 -4.28 -26.64 -1.10
C ASP A 122 -5.33 -26.71 0.00
N ALA A 123 -5.00 -27.35 1.12
CA ALA A 123 -5.80 -27.35 2.34
C ALA A 123 -5.87 -25.96 2.97
N VAL A 124 -4.73 -25.27 3.13
CA VAL A 124 -4.70 -23.89 3.66
C VAL A 124 -5.54 -22.95 2.80
N LEU A 125 -5.32 -22.96 1.49
CA LEU A 125 -6.08 -22.14 0.54
C LEU A 125 -7.56 -22.55 0.51
N GLY A 126 -7.89 -23.84 0.57
CA GLY A 126 -9.27 -24.31 0.64
C GLY A 126 -10.01 -23.76 1.86
N GLY A 127 -9.33 -23.64 3.00
CA GLY A 127 -9.88 -23.02 4.21
C GLY A 127 -10.24 -21.54 4.04
N LEU A 128 -9.56 -20.82 3.15
CA LEU A 128 -9.84 -19.40 2.88
C LEU A 128 -11.12 -19.17 2.05
N VAL A 129 -11.65 -20.20 1.39
CA VAL A 129 -12.93 -20.09 0.66
C VAL A 129 -14.12 -20.07 1.62
N GLY A 130 -13.97 -20.65 2.82
CA GLY A 130 -15.06 -20.83 3.79
C GLY A 130 -15.63 -19.55 4.41
N LEU A 131 -16.52 -19.73 5.40
CA LEU A 131 -17.21 -18.65 6.09
C LEU A 131 -16.19 -17.72 6.78
N GLY A 132 -16.21 -16.44 6.42
CA GLY A 132 -15.34 -15.42 6.99
C GLY A 132 -15.65 -14.04 6.41
N GLY A 133 -15.16 -13.01 7.09
CA GLY A 133 -15.26 -11.64 6.59
C GLY A 133 -14.49 -11.43 5.27
N PRO A 134 -14.48 -10.18 4.77
CA PRO A 134 -13.81 -9.85 3.50
C PRO A 134 -12.32 -10.13 3.49
N PHE A 135 -11.64 -10.15 4.64
CA PHE A 135 -10.21 -10.46 4.78
C PHE A 135 -10.01 -11.75 5.56
N ARG A 136 -9.21 -12.66 5.00
CA ARG A 136 -9.06 -14.04 5.49
C ARG A 136 -7.58 -14.41 5.49
N VAL A 137 -7.15 -15.04 6.58
CA VAL A 137 -5.79 -15.55 6.74
C VAL A 137 -5.84 -16.99 7.23
N GLY A 138 -4.86 -17.78 6.82
CA GLY A 138 -4.77 -19.18 7.19
C GLY A 138 -3.32 -19.65 7.09
N GLY A 139 -2.98 -20.71 7.83
CA GLY A 139 -1.64 -21.27 7.76
C GLY A 139 -1.56 -22.66 8.39
N SER A 140 -0.56 -23.41 7.93
CA SER A 140 -0.23 -24.75 8.42
C SER A 140 1.26 -25.03 8.17
N GLY A 141 2.01 -25.28 9.25
CA GLY A 141 3.46 -25.41 9.17
C GLY A 141 4.11 -24.18 8.52
N MET A 142 4.78 -24.38 7.38
CA MET A 142 5.45 -23.32 6.64
C MET A 142 4.55 -22.62 5.61
N VAL A 143 3.30 -23.06 5.44
CA VAL A 143 2.37 -22.50 4.46
C VAL A 143 1.56 -21.39 5.11
N HIS A 144 1.54 -20.22 4.47
CA HIS A 144 0.66 -19.11 4.80
C HIS A 144 -0.19 -18.74 3.60
N GLY A 145 -1.45 -18.40 3.83
CA GLY A 145 -2.38 -17.94 2.82
C GLY A 145 -3.13 -16.69 3.29
N VAL A 146 -3.36 -15.77 2.36
CA VAL A 146 -4.16 -14.56 2.56
C VAL A 146 -5.12 -14.43 1.39
N ALA A 147 -6.38 -14.12 1.68
CA ALA A 147 -7.37 -13.79 0.66
C ALA A 147 -8.18 -12.57 1.10
N GLN A 148 -8.54 -11.73 0.14
CA GLN A 148 -9.37 -10.57 0.44
C GLN A 148 -10.26 -10.15 -0.72
N CYS A 149 -11.50 -9.76 -0.42
CA CYS A 149 -12.41 -9.09 -1.34
C CYS A 149 -12.46 -7.58 -1.07
N THR A 150 -12.88 -6.80 -2.07
CA THR A 150 -13.31 -5.43 -1.85
C THR A 150 -14.64 -5.40 -1.09
N GLY A 151 -14.79 -4.45 -0.17
CA GLY A 151 -15.94 -4.37 0.72
C GLY A 151 -17.27 -3.99 0.06
N ASP A 152 -17.30 -3.74 -1.25
CA ASP A 152 -18.52 -3.49 -2.00
C ASP A 152 -19.20 -4.76 -2.50
N LEU A 153 -18.54 -5.93 -2.42
CA LEU A 153 -19.16 -7.21 -2.77
C LEU A 153 -20.07 -7.74 -1.67
N SER A 154 -21.14 -8.43 -2.08
CA SER A 154 -21.93 -9.26 -1.16
C SER A 154 -21.10 -10.45 -0.65
N PHE A 155 -21.61 -11.12 0.39
CA PHE A 155 -20.95 -12.30 0.94
C PHE A 155 -20.75 -13.42 -0.11
N GLY A 156 -21.78 -13.68 -0.93
CA GLY A 156 -21.73 -14.70 -1.98
C GLY A 156 -20.72 -14.36 -3.07
N GLU A 157 -20.77 -13.14 -3.60
CA GLU A 157 -19.81 -12.66 -4.63
C GLU A 157 -18.38 -12.67 -4.12
N CYS A 158 -18.16 -12.31 -2.84
CA CYS A 158 -16.83 -12.39 -2.25
C CYS A 158 -16.33 -13.83 -2.18
N GLN A 159 -17.16 -14.76 -1.72
CA GLN A 159 -16.82 -16.18 -1.65
C GLN A 159 -16.49 -16.74 -3.05
N ASP A 160 -17.31 -16.41 -4.05
CA ASP A 160 -17.10 -16.87 -5.42
C ASP A 160 -15.84 -16.27 -6.06
N CYS A 161 -15.55 -14.98 -5.80
CA CYS A 161 -14.33 -14.34 -6.27
C CYS A 161 -13.08 -14.99 -5.64
N ILE A 162 -13.07 -15.20 -4.32
CA ILE A 162 -11.94 -15.86 -3.64
C ILE A 162 -11.77 -17.29 -4.15
N ALA A 163 -12.85 -18.04 -4.35
CA ALA A 163 -12.79 -19.40 -4.89
C ALA A 163 -12.14 -19.44 -6.27
N GLU A 164 -12.53 -18.53 -7.17
CA GLU A 164 -11.92 -18.39 -8.50
C GLU A 164 -10.43 -18.03 -8.40
N ALA A 165 -10.09 -17.06 -7.55
CA ALA A 165 -8.70 -16.65 -7.37
C ALA A 165 -7.82 -17.81 -6.86
N ILE A 166 -8.34 -18.58 -5.91
CA ILE A 166 -7.64 -19.73 -5.35
C ILE A 166 -7.52 -20.86 -6.38
N GLY A 167 -8.56 -21.13 -7.16
CA GLY A 167 -8.52 -22.13 -8.23
C GLY A 167 -7.41 -21.83 -9.26
N ARG A 168 -7.28 -20.57 -9.67
CA ARG A 168 -6.22 -20.10 -10.56
C ARG A 168 -4.84 -20.18 -9.91
N LEU A 169 -4.68 -19.82 -8.64
CA LEU A 169 -3.40 -19.98 -7.94
C LEU A 169 -2.93 -21.43 -7.90
N LYS A 170 -3.83 -22.37 -7.58
CA LYS A 170 -3.50 -23.79 -7.48
C LYS A 170 -3.07 -24.38 -8.83
N SER A 171 -3.77 -23.99 -9.90
CA SER A 171 -3.48 -24.46 -11.25
C SER A 171 -2.24 -23.81 -11.84
N ASP A 172 -2.08 -22.49 -11.71
CA ASP A 172 -1.02 -21.75 -12.37
C ASP A 172 0.30 -21.72 -11.60
N CYS A 173 0.24 -21.71 -10.26
CA CYS A 173 1.43 -21.61 -9.40
C CYS A 173 1.70 -22.92 -8.63
N GLY A 174 1.17 -24.06 -9.08
CA GLY A 174 1.16 -25.31 -8.31
C GLY A 174 2.51 -25.82 -7.79
N THR A 175 3.64 -25.51 -8.44
CA THR A 175 4.97 -25.91 -7.94
C THR A 175 5.77 -24.74 -7.35
N ALA A 176 5.22 -23.53 -7.31
CA ALA A 176 5.92 -22.34 -6.88
C ALA A 176 5.95 -22.20 -5.35
N ASP A 177 7.03 -21.65 -4.81
CA ASP A 177 7.18 -21.37 -3.38
C ASP A 177 6.25 -20.26 -2.88
N TYR A 178 5.83 -19.34 -3.74
CA TYR A 178 4.74 -18.38 -3.50
C TYR A 178 3.90 -18.16 -4.75
N GLY A 179 2.71 -17.61 -4.56
CA GLY A 179 1.85 -17.17 -5.65
C GLY A 179 0.97 -16.02 -5.22
N ASP A 180 0.91 -14.97 -6.05
CA ASP A 180 -0.01 -13.86 -5.93
C ASP A 180 -0.97 -13.86 -7.12
N LEU A 181 -2.26 -13.73 -6.84
CA LEU A 181 -3.28 -13.56 -7.87
C LEU A 181 -4.28 -12.49 -7.46
N PHE A 182 -4.39 -11.47 -8.29
CA PHE A 182 -5.32 -10.36 -8.13
C PHE A 182 -6.34 -10.41 -9.26
N LEU A 183 -7.60 -10.47 -8.87
CA LEU A 183 -8.75 -10.28 -9.74
C LEU A 183 -9.30 -8.86 -9.56
N GLY A 184 -10.29 -8.49 -10.37
CA GLY A 184 -10.93 -7.17 -10.34
C GLY A 184 -11.49 -6.76 -8.98
N LYS A 185 -11.96 -7.73 -8.18
CA LYS A 185 -12.63 -7.48 -6.88
C LYS A 185 -12.11 -8.28 -5.70
N CYS A 186 -11.11 -9.13 -5.90
CA CYS A 186 -10.49 -9.88 -4.82
C CYS A 186 -9.07 -10.28 -5.18
N TYR A 187 -8.32 -10.74 -4.19
CA TYR A 187 -7.04 -11.40 -4.42
C TYR A 187 -6.90 -12.60 -3.49
N ALA A 188 -6.04 -13.52 -3.90
CA ALA A 188 -5.51 -14.57 -3.04
C ALA A 188 -3.99 -14.60 -3.18
N ARG A 189 -3.30 -14.95 -2.11
CA ARG A 189 -1.85 -15.11 -2.07
C ARG A 189 -1.50 -16.30 -1.19
N TYR A 190 -0.42 -16.98 -1.50
CA TYR A 190 0.21 -17.92 -0.57
C TYR A 190 1.72 -17.79 -0.61
N SER A 191 2.35 -18.20 0.49
CA SER A 191 3.77 -18.47 0.56
C SER A 191 4.01 -19.78 1.30
N THR A 192 5.05 -20.48 0.90
CA THR A 192 5.66 -21.58 1.62
C THR A 192 6.99 -21.06 2.14
N GLY A 193 7.38 -21.40 3.38
CA GLY A 193 8.48 -20.79 4.13
C GLY A 193 9.91 -20.88 3.58
N GLY A 194 10.06 -20.95 2.25
CA GLY A 194 11.26 -20.59 1.51
C GLY A 194 11.14 -19.25 0.75
N ALA A 195 10.02 -18.52 0.88
CA ALA A 195 9.86 -17.19 0.30
C ALA A 195 10.92 -16.25 0.87
N HIS A 196 12.07 -16.19 0.20
CA HIS A 196 13.05 -15.14 0.37
C HIS A 196 12.28 -13.83 0.27
N ASP A 197 12.28 -13.07 1.37
CA ASP A 197 11.99 -11.64 1.40
C ASP A 197 12.78 -10.99 0.27
N THR A 198 12.20 -10.92 -0.92
CA THR A 198 12.75 -10.15 -2.03
C THR A 198 12.30 -8.72 -1.82
N SER A 199 12.59 -8.21 -0.63
CA SER A 199 12.93 -6.82 -0.42
C SER A 199 14.29 -6.58 -1.06
N GLN A 200 14.38 -6.62 -2.39
CA GLN A 200 15.36 -5.75 -3.06
C GLN A 200 14.85 -4.32 -2.91
N ALA A 201 15.00 -3.78 -1.72
CA ALA A 201 15.36 -2.38 -1.60
C ALA A 201 16.85 -2.32 -1.94
N HIS A 202 17.15 -1.76 -3.11
CA HIS A 202 18.35 -0.94 -3.25
C HIS A 202 18.27 0.12 -2.14
N GLY A 203 18.84 -0.22 -0.99
CA GLY A 203 18.64 0.47 0.26
C GLY A 203 19.73 0.03 1.20
N LYS A 204 20.90 0.64 1.00
CA LYS A 204 22.02 0.62 1.94
C LYS A 204 21.45 0.93 3.33
N SER A 205 21.34 -0.10 4.17
CA SER A 205 21.00 0.05 5.58
C SER A 205 22.22 0.67 6.26
N ASP A 206 22.33 2.00 6.16
CA ASP A 206 23.09 2.76 7.12
C ASP A 206 22.36 2.60 8.47
N LYS A 207 22.95 1.77 9.33
CA LYS A 207 22.72 1.84 10.79
C LYS A 207 23.16 3.22 11.26
N GLU A 208 22.32 4.23 11.10
CA GLU A 208 22.57 5.59 11.56
C GLU A 208 21.31 6.23 12.16
N GLY A 209 20.57 5.45 12.96
CA GLY A 209 19.50 5.92 13.84
C GLY A 209 19.96 6.21 15.28
N GLU A 210 21.15 5.76 15.67
CA GLU A 210 21.69 5.92 17.04
C GLU A 210 22.94 6.82 17.13
N LYS A 211 23.38 7.44 16.03
CA LYS A 211 24.54 8.36 16.03
C LYS A 211 24.23 9.83 15.76
N LYS A 212 22.97 10.18 15.46
CA LYS A 212 22.60 11.57 15.12
C LYS A 212 22.34 12.47 16.34
N PHE A 213 22.09 11.90 17.53
CA PHE A 213 21.97 12.70 18.76
C PHE A 213 23.33 13.17 19.33
N ALA A 214 24.40 12.38 19.16
CA ALA A 214 25.72 12.74 19.67
C ALA A 214 26.38 13.90 18.88
N LEU A 215 26.12 13.98 17.56
CA LEU A 215 26.68 15.02 16.70
C LEU A 215 26.02 16.39 16.91
N ILE A 216 24.71 16.45 17.20
CA ILE A 216 23.99 17.72 17.44
C ILE A 216 24.42 18.34 18.79
N ILE A 217 24.65 17.52 19.82
CA ILE A 217 25.13 18.00 21.13
C ILE A 217 26.56 18.53 21.01
N GLY A 218 27.42 17.87 20.22
CA GLY A 218 28.80 18.32 19.98
C GLY A 218 28.89 19.67 19.24
N LEU A 219 28.03 19.89 18.24
CA LEU A 219 27.96 21.15 17.50
C LEU A 219 27.47 22.31 18.37
N LEU A 220 26.45 22.11 19.19
CA LEU A 220 25.92 23.17 20.07
C LEU A 220 26.91 23.52 21.19
N ALA A 221 27.57 22.53 21.81
CA ALA A 221 28.59 22.77 22.82
C ALA A 221 29.84 23.44 22.23
N GLY A 222 30.27 23.03 21.03
CA GLY A 222 31.39 23.63 20.32
C GLY A 222 31.14 25.09 19.94
N VAL A 223 29.95 25.42 19.43
CA VAL A 223 29.57 26.80 19.10
C VAL A 223 29.52 27.68 20.35
N ALA A 224 28.99 27.19 21.47
CA ALA A 224 28.96 27.94 22.72
C ALA A 224 30.39 28.25 23.24
N ILE A 225 31.29 27.27 23.22
CA ILE A 225 32.69 27.47 23.63
C ILE A 225 33.42 28.44 22.69
N LEU A 226 33.18 28.36 21.38
CA LEU A 226 33.76 29.28 20.40
C LEU A 226 33.28 30.72 20.61
N VAL A 227 31.99 30.93 20.86
CA VAL A 227 31.42 32.26 21.15
C VAL A 227 31.99 32.82 22.45
N ILE A 228 32.15 31.99 23.49
CA ILE A 228 32.77 32.41 24.75
C ILE A 228 34.24 32.78 24.53
N LEU A 229 35.02 31.96 23.80
CA LEU A 229 36.41 32.26 23.46
C LEU A 229 36.54 33.55 22.64
N LEU A 230 35.69 33.77 21.64
CA LEU A 230 35.65 35.01 20.87
C LEU A 230 35.24 36.23 21.72
N ALA A 231 34.33 36.05 22.67
CA ALA A 231 33.96 37.09 23.63
C ALA A 231 35.12 37.41 24.58
N PHE A 232 35.88 36.41 25.03
CA PHE A 232 37.08 36.61 25.86
C PHE A 232 38.23 37.24 25.07
N LEU A 233 38.49 36.77 23.85
CA LEU A 233 39.50 37.34 22.94
C LEU A 233 39.14 38.78 22.56
N SER A 234 37.88 39.08 22.25
CA SER A 234 37.45 40.47 22.00
C SER A 234 37.52 41.34 23.25
N LYS A 235 37.33 40.79 24.45
CA LYS A 235 37.51 41.49 25.73
C LYS A 235 38.99 41.70 26.09
N ILE A 236 39.88 40.79 25.66
CA ILE A 236 41.34 40.88 25.80
C ILE A 236 41.92 41.84 24.74
N CYS A 237 41.45 41.79 23.49
CA CYS A 237 41.75 42.76 22.44
C CYS A 237 41.23 44.15 22.79
N ARG A 238 40.04 44.29 23.41
CA ARG A 238 39.58 45.59 23.97
C ARG A 238 40.46 46.11 25.11
N ARG A 239 41.26 45.25 25.76
CA ARG A 239 42.20 45.63 26.84
C ARG A 239 43.63 45.89 26.34
N GLN A 240 43.98 45.54 25.11
CA GLN A 240 45.29 45.84 24.50
C GLN A 240 45.15 46.29 23.04
N GLY A 241 45.34 47.60 22.79
CA GLY A 241 45.36 48.22 21.45
C GLY A 241 43.96 48.66 21.01
N LYS A 242 43.52 49.92 21.16
CA LYS A 242 43.97 51.11 20.41
C LYS A 242 44.36 50.81 18.95
N LEU A 243 43.54 51.35 18.06
CA LEU A 243 43.78 51.77 16.67
C LEU A 243 43.38 50.81 15.53
N LEU A 244 42.37 51.27 14.77
CA LEU A 244 42.06 51.20 13.31
C LEU A 244 42.56 49.96 12.51
N CYS A 245 41.77 49.32 11.65
CA CYS A 245 40.55 49.69 10.91
C CYS A 245 39.49 48.59 11.00
#